data_AF-Q1IVM2-F1
#
_entry.id   AF-Q1IVM2-F1
#
_cell.length_a   1.000
_cell.length_b   1.000
_cell.length_c   1.000
_cell.angle_alpha   90.00
_cell.angle_beta   90.00
_cell.angle_gamma   90.00
#
_symmetry.space_group_name_H-M   'P 1'
#
loop_
_entity.id
_entity.type
_entity.pdbx_description
1 polymer ?
#
loop_
_entity_poly.entity_id
_entity_poly.type
_entity_poly.pdbx_seq_one_letter_code
_entity_poly.pdbx_strand_id
1 'polypeptide(L)'
;MFRRALITAAIGLATLAATGCHNKKVSNPIANIDSKQPDKVLYDRAMDAMKHNKFDVARVTLQTLINTYPDSEFIARAKLSIGDSWYAEGGSAAMTQAENEYRDFIVFFGQSMPNESAEAQMKIAGIHYDEMEKPDRDYTHAKRAEEEYRQMILQFPDSPLVPKAKTRLLQVQEILAQREFLIGKFYIMREDYPAAVARLQTLSDTYPLFSGSDEALFLLGEAHQAEANLVRKASRLAETQRANAIAGFEKDAVAAYSKIITRYPATDRVEAAKKKLAELHAPIPTPTPEAIAQSKAEEAGRGHLTKKSEMMSFMKHHPDTSMATNHGDPIMVDPPQTSAVDLVHNANATLIGKPAPTKGGSGITLETPTGTGPAPENQPIPRSDSGATAPTTAAPVETGTPTPTAPSTSGGASSTTLSAAPASTATAAPTSAPATNTAAAPAPTRVNDANTDSSNATTQSTTSSTAAPAAQDSSQTPQDSSSKKKKKHGIGKLNPF
;
A
#
# COMPACT_ATOMS: atom_id res chain seq x y z
N MET A 1 -53.24 -26.34 -15.17
CA MET A 1 -51.82 -26.30 -15.62
C MET A 1 -51.28 -24.87 -15.76
N PHE A 2 -52.02 -23.94 -16.39
CA PHE A 2 -51.66 -22.52 -16.62
C PHE A 2 -50.73 -21.82 -15.61
N ARG A 3 -51.00 -21.88 -14.29
CA ARG A 3 -50.13 -21.23 -13.28
C ARG A 3 -48.65 -21.65 -13.35
N ARG A 4 -48.34 -22.90 -13.72
CA ARG A 4 -46.94 -23.34 -13.91
C ARG A 4 -46.32 -22.78 -15.20
N ALA A 5 -47.09 -22.69 -16.28
CA ALA A 5 -46.63 -22.12 -17.56
C ALA A 5 -46.29 -20.63 -17.43
N LEU A 6 -47.10 -19.86 -16.69
CA LEU A 6 -46.84 -18.45 -16.39
C LEU A 6 -45.55 -18.26 -15.59
N ILE A 7 -45.29 -19.10 -14.58
CA ILE A 7 -44.05 -19.05 -13.79
C ILE A 7 -42.83 -19.37 -14.67
N THR A 8 -42.90 -20.39 -15.53
CA THR A 8 -41.79 -20.70 -16.45
C THR A 8 -41.55 -19.60 -17.49
N ALA A 9 -42.61 -18.93 -17.97
CA ALA A 9 -42.48 -17.80 -18.89
C ALA A 9 -41.84 -16.58 -18.21
N ALA A 10 -42.25 -16.26 -16.98
CA ALA A 10 -41.68 -15.17 -16.19
C ALA A 10 -40.18 -15.40 -15.88
N ILE A 11 -39.80 -16.62 -15.52
CA ILE A 11 -38.39 -17.00 -15.29
C ILE A 11 -37.58 -16.89 -16.59
N GLY A 12 -38.11 -17.37 -17.71
CA GLY A 12 -37.46 -17.28 -19.02
C GLY A 12 -37.21 -15.82 -19.45
N LEU A 13 -38.20 -14.94 -19.25
CA LEU A 13 -38.07 -13.52 -19.54
C LEU A 13 -37.06 -12.83 -18.62
N ALA A 14 -37.02 -13.19 -17.33
CA ALA A 14 -36.02 -12.68 -16.38
C ALA A 14 -34.59 -13.12 -16.75
N THR A 15 -34.40 -14.36 -17.22
CA THR A 15 -33.07 -14.81 -17.70
C THR A 15 -32.63 -14.08 -18.97
N LEU A 16 -33.56 -13.69 -19.85
CA LEU A 16 -33.24 -12.95 -21.07
C LEU A 16 -32.89 -11.47 -20.80
N ALA A 17 -33.42 -10.89 -19.71
CA ALA A 17 -33.02 -9.56 -19.24
C ALA A 17 -31.61 -9.56 -18.61
N ALA A 18 -31.17 -10.69 -18.03
CA ALA A 18 -29.87 -10.80 -17.36
C ALA A 18 -28.66 -10.89 -18.31
N THR A 19 -28.86 -11.21 -19.60
CA THR A 19 -27.78 -11.24 -20.62
C THR A 19 -27.48 -9.87 -21.24
N GLY A 20 -28.18 -8.81 -20.81
CA GLY A 20 -27.87 -7.43 -21.18
C GLY A 20 -26.65 -6.88 -20.44
N CYS A 21 -25.44 -7.29 -20.83
CA CYS A 21 -24.19 -6.72 -20.30
C CYS A 21 -24.23 -5.19 -20.43
N HIS A 22 -24.05 -4.50 -19.30
CA HIS A 22 -24.26 -3.05 -19.20
C HIS A 22 -23.07 -2.29 -19.79
N ASN A 23 -23.02 -2.20 -21.12
CA ASN A 23 -21.89 -1.62 -21.85
C ASN A 23 -21.70 -0.15 -21.42
N LYS A 24 -20.62 0.15 -20.70
CA LYS A 24 -20.31 1.51 -20.23
C LYS A 24 -20.24 2.43 -21.45
N LYS A 25 -21.00 3.52 -21.46
CA LYS A 25 -20.97 4.50 -22.55
C LYS A 25 -19.61 5.19 -22.59
N VAL A 26 -18.71 4.73 -23.47
CA VAL A 26 -17.50 5.47 -23.84
C VAL A 26 -17.94 6.80 -24.45
N SER A 27 -17.80 7.87 -23.66
CA SER A 27 -18.07 9.22 -24.12
C SER A 27 -16.95 9.66 -25.05
N ASN A 28 -17.29 10.02 -26.29
CA ASN A 28 -16.37 10.76 -27.15
C ASN A 28 -16.65 12.26 -26.92
N PRO A 29 -15.77 13.01 -26.23
CA PRO A 29 -16.00 14.43 -25.92
C PRO A 29 -15.96 15.33 -27.17
N ILE A 30 -15.63 14.78 -28.35
CA ILE A 30 -15.38 15.50 -29.61
C ILE A 30 -16.38 15.09 -30.71
N ALA A 31 -17.42 14.32 -30.36
CA ALA A 31 -18.41 13.79 -31.30
C ALA A 31 -19.25 14.87 -32.03
N ASN A 32 -19.28 16.10 -31.51
CA ASN A 32 -20.09 17.21 -32.04
C ASN A 32 -19.29 18.21 -32.90
N ILE A 33 -18.04 17.89 -33.26
CA ILE A 33 -17.18 18.76 -34.10
C ILE A 33 -16.96 18.08 -35.46
N ASP A 34 -17.64 18.56 -36.50
CA ASP A 34 -17.50 18.07 -37.89
C ASP A 34 -16.23 18.58 -38.59
N SER A 35 -15.08 18.33 -37.96
CA SER A 35 -13.77 18.53 -38.60
C SER A 35 -13.34 17.30 -39.38
N LYS A 36 -12.84 17.52 -40.60
CA LYS A 36 -12.24 16.50 -41.47
C LYS A 36 -10.71 16.37 -41.29
N GLN A 37 -10.14 17.00 -40.25
CA GLN A 37 -8.71 16.88 -39.96
C GLN A 37 -8.35 15.40 -39.64
N PRO A 38 -7.20 14.89 -40.13
CA PRO A 38 -6.89 13.46 -40.08
C PRO A 38 -6.61 12.95 -38.66
N ASP A 39 -6.10 13.80 -37.79
CA ASP A 39 -5.93 13.54 -36.35
C ASP A 39 -7.28 13.30 -35.65
N LYS A 40 -8.30 14.13 -35.90
CA LYS A 40 -9.65 13.89 -35.39
C LYS A 40 -10.22 12.56 -35.89
N VAL A 41 -10.01 12.24 -37.18
CA VAL A 41 -10.48 10.97 -37.76
C VAL A 41 -9.79 9.76 -37.11
N LEU A 42 -8.52 9.87 -36.70
CA LEU A 42 -7.85 8.85 -35.88
C LEU A 42 -8.44 8.78 -34.47
N TYR A 43 -8.67 9.91 -33.80
CA TYR A 43 -9.26 9.95 -32.46
C TYR A 43 -10.66 9.31 -32.45
N ASP A 44 -11.55 9.73 -33.34
CA ASP A 44 -12.92 9.20 -33.45
C ASP A 44 -12.92 7.70 -33.76
N ARG A 45 -12.01 7.22 -34.62
CA ARG A 45 -11.81 5.79 -34.90
C ARG A 45 -11.36 5.02 -33.67
N ALA A 46 -10.46 5.58 -32.86
CA ALA A 46 -10.06 4.96 -31.60
C ALA A 46 -11.20 4.91 -30.58
N MET A 47 -12.00 5.98 -30.48
CA MET A 47 -13.18 6.00 -29.60
C MET A 47 -14.21 4.97 -30.04
N ASP A 48 -14.38 4.74 -31.35
CA ASP A 48 -15.25 3.68 -31.86
C ASP A 48 -14.68 2.27 -31.60
N ALA A 49 -13.36 2.09 -31.73
CA ALA A 49 -12.71 0.84 -31.36
C ALA A 49 -12.92 0.51 -29.86
N MET A 50 -12.80 1.49 -28.95
CA MET A 50 -13.11 1.30 -27.53
C MET A 50 -14.59 0.93 -27.27
N LYS A 51 -15.55 1.58 -27.95
CA LYS A 51 -16.99 1.24 -27.83
C LYS A 51 -17.29 -0.22 -28.20
N HIS A 52 -16.49 -0.79 -29.09
CA HIS A 52 -16.56 -2.18 -29.53
C HIS A 52 -15.61 -3.12 -28.76
N ASN A 53 -15.02 -2.69 -27.64
CA ASN A 53 -14.06 -3.42 -26.80
C ASN A 53 -12.79 -3.88 -27.56
N LYS A 54 -12.38 -3.16 -28.62
CA LYS A 54 -11.18 -3.43 -29.41
C LYS A 54 -10.01 -2.58 -28.90
N PHE A 55 -9.64 -2.80 -27.63
CA PHE A 55 -8.72 -1.93 -26.89
C PHE A 55 -7.32 -1.82 -27.55
N ASP A 56 -6.77 -2.90 -28.12
CA ASP A 56 -5.51 -2.84 -28.87
C ASP A 56 -5.61 -1.93 -30.11
N VAL A 57 -6.69 -2.05 -30.87
CA VAL A 57 -6.93 -1.23 -32.07
C VAL A 57 -7.10 0.23 -31.69
N ALA A 58 -7.76 0.52 -30.55
CA ALA A 58 -7.85 1.86 -30.00
C ALA A 58 -6.45 2.40 -29.63
N ARG A 59 -5.68 1.70 -28.80
CA ARG A 59 -4.33 2.10 -28.37
C ARG A 59 -3.39 2.33 -29.54
N VAL A 60 -3.32 1.42 -30.51
CA VAL A 60 -2.48 1.58 -31.71
C VAL A 60 -2.93 2.79 -32.55
N THR A 61 -4.24 3.05 -32.66
CA THR A 61 -4.76 4.22 -33.39
C THR A 61 -4.44 5.54 -32.65
N LEU A 62 -4.52 5.57 -31.31
CA LEU A 62 -4.15 6.72 -30.48
C LEU A 62 -2.65 6.99 -30.52
N GLN A 63 -1.82 5.96 -30.42
CA GLN A 63 -0.37 6.11 -30.56
C GLN A 63 0.02 6.58 -31.98
N THR A 64 -0.72 6.14 -33.01
CA THR A 64 -0.55 6.64 -34.38
C THR A 64 -0.89 8.13 -34.46
N LEU A 65 -1.96 8.61 -33.80
CA LEU A 65 -2.27 10.04 -33.71
C LEU A 65 -1.11 10.82 -33.07
N ILE A 66 -0.69 10.41 -31.87
CA ILE A 66 0.37 11.07 -31.09
C ILE A 66 1.68 11.14 -31.90
N ASN A 67 2.06 10.05 -32.57
CA ASN A 67 3.30 9.97 -33.34
C ASN A 67 3.24 10.72 -34.68
N THR A 68 2.07 10.87 -35.30
CA THR A 68 1.93 11.48 -36.63
C THR A 68 1.62 12.98 -36.57
N TYR A 69 0.96 13.43 -35.49
CA TYR A 69 0.50 14.80 -35.33
C TYR A 69 0.90 15.36 -33.95
N PRO A 70 2.22 15.60 -33.70
CA PRO A 70 2.75 16.02 -32.40
C PRO A 70 2.36 17.44 -31.96
N ASP A 71 1.71 18.22 -32.84
CA ASP A 71 1.14 19.54 -32.56
C ASP A 71 -0.41 19.53 -32.46
N SER A 72 -1.04 18.34 -32.43
CA SER A 72 -2.51 18.21 -32.39
C SER A 72 -3.11 18.52 -31.02
N GLU A 73 -4.20 19.29 -31.00
CA GLU A 73 -5.03 19.54 -29.82
C GLU A 73 -5.57 18.25 -29.17
N PHE A 74 -5.60 17.13 -29.91
CA PHE A 74 -6.11 15.86 -29.42
C PHE A 74 -5.08 15.02 -28.65
N ILE A 75 -3.79 15.37 -28.63
CA ILE A 75 -2.73 14.55 -27.99
C ILE A 75 -3.02 14.29 -26.51
N ALA A 76 -3.35 15.34 -25.74
CA ALA A 76 -3.61 15.22 -24.31
C ALA A 76 -4.83 14.30 -24.04
N ARG A 77 -5.89 14.46 -24.84
CA ARG A 77 -7.07 13.57 -24.80
C ARG A 77 -6.74 12.15 -25.25
N ALA A 78 -5.83 11.99 -26.22
CA ALA A 78 -5.42 10.70 -26.74
C ALA A 78 -4.57 9.91 -25.72
N LYS A 79 -3.63 10.56 -25.03
CA LYS A 79 -2.84 9.95 -23.95
C LYS A 79 -3.73 9.50 -22.79
N LEU A 80 -4.66 10.36 -22.34
CA LEU A 80 -5.69 9.97 -21.36
C LEU A 80 -6.53 8.79 -21.84
N SER A 81 -6.90 8.76 -23.12
CA SER A 81 -7.67 7.68 -23.72
C SER A 81 -6.92 6.35 -23.83
N ILE A 82 -5.58 6.35 -23.86
CA ILE A 82 -4.78 5.12 -23.78
C ILE A 82 -4.91 4.51 -22.38
N GLY A 83 -4.82 5.33 -21.32
CA GLY A 83 -5.10 4.93 -19.94
C GLY A 83 -6.53 4.40 -19.77
N ASP A 84 -7.53 5.13 -20.29
CA ASP A 84 -8.93 4.68 -20.27
C ASP A 84 -9.16 3.38 -21.05
N SER A 85 -8.42 3.13 -22.14
CA SER A 85 -8.48 1.86 -22.87
C SER A 85 -7.97 0.69 -22.03
N TRP A 86 -6.90 0.86 -21.26
CA TRP A 86 -6.39 -0.16 -20.33
C TRP A 86 -7.32 -0.36 -19.12
N TYR A 87 -7.84 0.72 -18.54
CA TYR A 87 -8.77 0.66 -17.40
C TYR A 87 -10.13 0.04 -17.78
N ALA A 88 -10.57 0.22 -19.03
CA ALA A 88 -11.79 -0.39 -19.57
C ALA A 88 -11.63 -1.88 -19.92
N GLU A 89 -10.43 -2.30 -20.34
CA GLU A 89 -10.08 -3.71 -20.56
C GLU A 89 -10.02 -4.49 -19.24
N GLY A 90 -9.31 -3.95 -18.26
CA GLY A 90 -9.25 -4.46 -16.90
C GLY A 90 -8.49 -5.78 -16.73
N GLY A 91 -8.50 -6.30 -15.49
CA GLY A 91 -7.55 -7.32 -15.04
C GLY A 91 -6.21 -6.70 -14.66
N SER A 92 -5.51 -7.30 -13.69
CA SER A 92 -4.42 -6.62 -12.96
C SER A 92 -3.28 -6.11 -13.87
N ALA A 93 -2.88 -6.89 -14.90
CA ALA A 93 -1.86 -6.46 -15.86
C ALA A 93 -2.26 -5.20 -16.66
N ALA A 94 -3.52 -5.11 -17.11
CA ALA A 94 -4.04 -3.91 -17.77
C ALA A 94 -4.19 -2.75 -16.78
N MET A 95 -4.60 -3.02 -15.54
CA MET A 95 -4.67 -1.99 -14.49
C MET A 95 -3.29 -1.40 -14.19
N THR A 96 -2.21 -2.20 -14.14
CA THR A 96 -0.83 -1.67 -14.01
C THR A 96 -0.46 -0.76 -15.18
N GLN A 97 -0.88 -1.07 -16.42
CA GLN A 97 -0.64 -0.18 -17.56
C GLN A 97 -1.51 1.09 -17.49
N ALA A 98 -2.76 0.98 -17.05
CA ALA A 98 -3.63 2.13 -16.83
C ALA A 98 -3.04 3.09 -15.79
N GLU A 99 -2.53 2.57 -14.67
CA GLU A 99 -1.86 3.34 -13.64
C GLU A 99 -0.70 4.17 -14.22
N ASN A 100 0.21 3.53 -14.96
CA ASN A 100 1.35 4.18 -15.61
C ASN A 100 0.90 5.28 -16.59
N GLU A 101 -0.06 4.97 -17.47
CA GLU A 101 -0.57 5.90 -18.49
C GLU A 101 -1.29 7.12 -17.86
N TYR A 102 -2.00 6.93 -16.73
CA TYR A 102 -2.58 8.02 -15.96
C TYR A 102 -1.52 8.86 -15.24
N ARG A 103 -0.47 8.24 -14.66
CA ARG A 103 0.64 8.97 -14.04
C ARG A 103 1.40 9.82 -15.06
N ASP A 104 1.74 9.24 -16.22
CA ASP A 104 2.28 9.98 -17.37
C ASP A 104 1.39 11.16 -17.75
N PHE A 105 0.08 10.93 -17.90
CA PHE A 105 -0.87 11.97 -18.27
C PHE A 105 -0.90 13.13 -17.26
N ILE A 106 -0.87 12.84 -15.95
CA ILE A 106 -0.81 13.85 -14.89
C ILE A 106 0.52 14.63 -14.95
N VAL A 107 1.64 13.96 -15.20
CA VAL A 107 2.97 14.59 -15.32
C VAL A 107 3.05 15.52 -16.53
N PHE A 108 2.59 15.09 -17.71
CA PHE A 108 2.73 15.86 -18.95
C PHE A 108 1.62 16.89 -19.19
N PHE A 109 0.41 16.67 -18.66
CA PHE A 109 -0.76 17.52 -18.96
C PHE A 109 -1.49 18.07 -17.72
N GLY A 110 -1.00 17.80 -16.51
CA GLY A 110 -1.65 18.17 -15.24
C GLY A 110 -2.00 19.64 -15.06
N GLN A 111 -1.19 20.55 -15.58
CA GLN A 111 -1.44 21.99 -15.53
C GLN A 111 -2.44 22.46 -16.61
N SER A 112 -2.51 21.75 -17.74
CA SER A 112 -3.31 22.13 -18.90
C SER A 112 -4.73 21.58 -18.86
N MET A 113 -4.94 20.41 -18.24
CA MET A 113 -6.26 19.76 -18.11
C MET A 113 -6.49 19.25 -16.67
N PRO A 114 -6.54 20.15 -15.66
CA PRO A 114 -6.55 19.76 -14.24
C PRO A 114 -7.79 18.98 -13.82
N ASN A 115 -8.94 19.15 -14.49
CA ASN A 115 -10.15 18.37 -14.21
C ASN A 115 -9.98 16.91 -14.65
N GLU A 116 -9.49 16.70 -15.87
CA GLU A 116 -9.14 15.40 -16.43
C GLU A 116 -8.03 14.72 -15.63
N SER A 117 -7.04 15.47 -15.13
CA SER A 117 -5.96 14.93 -14.28
C SER A 117 -6.43 14.57 -12.87
N ALA A 118 -7.39 15.31 -12.31
CA ALA A 118 -8.09 14.89 -11.10
C ALA A 118 -8.91 13.61 -11.33
N GLU A 119 -9.54 13.43 -12.50
CA GLU A 119 -10.21 12.18 -12.85
C GLU A 119 -9.22 11.02 -13.00
N ALA A 120 -8.07 11.24 -13.65
CA ALA A 120 -6.99 10.26 -13.77
C ALA A 120 -6.43 9.83 -12.40
N GLN A 121 -6.17 10.79 -11.50
CA GLN A 121 -5.73 10.53 -10.13
C GLN A 121 -6.79 9.74 -9.33
N MET A 122 -8.07 10.08 -9.49
CA MET A 122 -9.19 9.34 -8.90
C MET A 122 -9.32 7.91 -9.45
N LYS A 123 -8.89 7.66 -10.71
CA LYS A 123 -8.81 6.32 -11.31
C LYS A 123 -7.62 5.53 -10.80
N ILE A 124 -6.42 6.14 -10.65
CA ILE A 124 -5.24 5.52 -10.02
C ILE A 124 -5.59 5.01 -8.61
N ALA A 125 -6.11 5.89 -7.76
CA ALA A 125 -6.55 5.50 -6.41
C ALA A 125 -7.69 4.46 -6.44
N GLY A 126 -8.55 4.51 -7.48
CA GLY A 126 -9.60 3.53 -7.74
C GLY A 126 -9.09 2.13 -8.09
N ILE A 127 -7.99 2.01 -8.84
CA ILE A 127 -7.34 0.72 -9.16
C ILE A 127 -6.96 0.01 -7.87
N HIS A 128 -6.20 0.70 -7.02
CA HIS A 128 -5.74 0.14 -5.76
C HIS A 128 -6.89 -0.11 -4.77
N TYR A 129 -7.93 0.73 -4.76
CA TYR A 129 -9.14 0.50 -3.96
C TYR A 129 -9.88 -0.79 -4.38
N ASP A 130 -10.08 -1.01 -5.68
CA ASP A 130 -10.79 -2.20 -6.17
C ASP A 130 -9.93 -3.48 -6.02
N GLU A 131 -8.60 -3.36 -6.07
CA GLU A 131 -7.64 -4.45 -5.74
C GLU A 131 -7.39 -4.64 -4.22
N MET A 132 -8.05 -3.90 -3.33
CA MET A 132 -7.93 -4.12 -1.88
C MET A 132 -8.37 -5.52 -1.46
N GLU A 133 -7.50 -6.19 -0.71
CA GLU A 133 -7.84 -7.40 0.04
C GLU A 133 -8.43 -7.08 1.43
N LYS A 134 -8.78 -8.14 2.17
CA LYS A 134 -9.33 -8.07 3.52
C LYS A 134 -8.27 -7.70 4.57
N PRO A 135 -8.68 -7.21 5.77
CA PRO A 135 -7.74 -6.82 6.82
C PRO A 135 -6.79 -7.94 7.30
N ASP A 136 -7.14 -9.21 7.12
CA ASP A 136 -6.33 -10.38 7.47
C ASP A 136 -5.24 -10.73 6.43
N ARG A 137 -5.19 -10.02 5.30
CA ARG A 137 -4.36 -10.35 4.13
C ARG A 137 -3.27 -9.29 3.87
N ASP A 138 -2.73 -9.26 2.65
CA ASP A 138 -1.81 -8.19 2.26
C ASP A 138 -2.54 -6.85 2.15
N TYR A 139 -1.83 -5.80 2.54
CA TYR A 139 -2.35 -4.45 2.68
C TYR A 139 -1.62 -3.44 1.78
N THR A 140 -0.78 -3.91 0.84
CA THR A 140 -0.04 -3.04 -0.10
C THR A 140 -1.00 -2.19 -0.93
N HIS A 141 -2.03 -2.80 -1.52
CA HIS A 141 -3.04 -2.07 -2.32
C HIS A 141 -3.88 -1.14 -1.44
N ALA A 142 -4.15 -1.50 -0.18
CA ALA A 142 -4.83 -0.61 0.76
C ALA A 142 -3.99 0.64 1.11
N LYS A 143 -2.68 0.49 1.39
CA LYS A 143 -1.80 1.64 1.62
C LYS A 143 -1.65 2.53 0.39
N ARG A 144 -1.43 1.95 -0.80
CA ARG A 144 -1.37 2.75 -2.02
C ARG A 144 -2.69 3.47 -2.30
N ALA A 145 -3.85 2.83 -2.06
CA ALA A 145 -5.14 3.51 -2.20
C ALA A 145 -5.25 4.72 -1.25
N GLU A 146 -4.78 4.60 -0.01
CA GLU A 146 -4.71 5.71 0.94
C GLU A 146 -3.77 6.83 0.45
N GLU A 147 -2.54 6.48 0.05
CA GLU A 147 -1.54 7.43 -0.46
C GLU A 147 -2.06 8.20 -1.69
N GLU A 148 -2.68 7.51 -2.66
CA GLU A 148 -3.20 8.11 -3.88
C GLU A 148 -4.49 8.92 -3.67
N TYR A 149 -5.35 8.56 -2.69
CA TYR A 149 -6.48 9.41 -2.28
C TYR A 149 -6.03 10.64 -1.48
N ARG A 150 -5.01 10.53 -0.63
CA ARG A 150 -4.38 11.68 0.02
C ARG A 150 -3.79 12.62 -1.04
N GLN A 151 -3.05 12.10 -2.02
CA GLN A 151 -2.53 12.86 -3.15
C GLN A 151 -3.64 13.53 -3.96
N MET A 152 -4.74 12.83 -4.28
CA MET A 152 -5.91 13.42 -4.96
C MET A 152 -6.42 14.68 -4.26
N ILE A 153 -6.62 14.61 -2.94
CA ILE A 153 -7.17 15.72 -2.14
C ILE A 153 -6.16 16.87 -2.00
N LEU A 154 -4.86 16.57 -1.90
CA LEU A 154 -3.79 17.56 -1.75
C LEU A 154 -3.41 18.26 -3.07
N GLN A 155 -3.42 17.53 -4.19
CA GLN A 155 -3.01 18.02 -5.51
C GLN A 155 -4.15 18.70 -6.28
N PHE A 156 -5.41 18.28 -6.05
CA PHE A 156 -6.58 18.79 -6.77
C PHE A 156 -7.71 19.24 -5.82
N PRO A 157 -7.46 20.16 -4.85
CA PRO A 157 -8.39 20.50 -3.77
C PRO A 157 -9.71 21.11 -4.26
N ASP A 158 -9.72 21.82 -5.39
CA ASP A 158 -10.91 22.44 -5.99
C ASP A 158 -11.76 21.48 -6.84
N SER A 159 -11.33 20.22 -6.99
CA SER A 159 -12.01 19.25 -7.87
C SER A 159 -13.35 18.80 -7.29
N PRO A 160 -14.43 18.69 -8.10
CA PRO A 160 -15.71 18.14 -7.67
C PRO A 160 -15.63 16.66 -7.24
N LEU A 161 -14.49 15.99 -7.47
CA LEU A 161 -14.23 14.62 -7.01
C LEU A 161 -13.73 14.55 -5.56
N VAL A 162 -13.29 15.66 -4.94
CA VAL A 162 -12.73 15.67 -3.57
C VAL A 162 -13.66 15.09 -2.50
N PRO A 163 -14.98 15.38 -2.47
CA PRO A 163 -15.88 14.73 -1.50
C PRO A 163 -15.91 13.20 -1.65
N LYS A 164 -15.91 12.70 -2.89
CA LYS A 164 -15.86 11.26 -3.19
C LYS A 164 -14.51 10.66 -2.81
N ALA A 165 -13.41 11.38 -3.02
CA ALA A 165 -12.08 10.97 -2.59
C ALA A 165 -11.98 10.88 -1.06
N LYS A 166 -12.53 11.84 -0.31
CA LYS A 166 -12.62 11.79 1.16
C LYS A 166 -13.42 10.56 1.63
N THR A 167 -14.61 10.31 1.08
CA THR A 167 -15.40 9.12 1.41
C THR A 167 -14.66 7.82 1.10
N ARG A 168 -13.92 7.74 -0.01
CA ARG A 168 -13.08 6.57 -0.31
C ARG A 168 -11.90 6.44 0.64
N LEU A 169 -11.22 7.52 0.99
CA LEU A 169 -10.12 7.51 1.94
C LEU A 169 -10.57 7.01 3.32
N LEU A 170 -11.74 7.44 3.82
CA LEU A 170 -12.35 6.90 5.04
C LEU A 170 -12.64 5.39 4.93
N GLN A 171 -13.08 4.90 3.76
CA GLN A 171 -13.30 3.48 3.49
C GLN A 171 -12.00 2.66 3.43
N VAL A 172 -10.88 3.25 2.98
CA VAL A 172 -9.55 2.61 3.04
C VAL A 172 -9.03 2.58 4.49
N GLN A 173 -9.13 3.71 5.19
CA GLN A 173 -8.68 3.87 6.58
C GLN A 173 -9.41 2.95 7.54
N GLU A 174 -10.70 2.69 7.33
CA GLU A 174 -11.47 1.68 8.08
C GLU A 174 -10.83 0.29 8.00
N ILE A 175 -10.34 -0.14 6.83
CA ILE A 175 -9.74 -1.47 6.63
C ILE A 175 -8.32 -1.55 7.19
N LEU A 176 -7.53 -0.49 7.03
CA LEU A 176 -6.19 -0.39 7.63
C LEU A 176 -6.28 -0.37 9.18
N ALA A 177 -7.26 0.34 9.73
CA ALA A 177 -7.55 0.32 11.16
C ALA A 177 -8.06 -1.04 11.64
N GLN A 178 -9.00 -1.67 10.91
CA GLN A 178 -9.53 -3.00 11.24
C GLN A 178 -8.40 -4.06 11.28
N ARG A 179 -7.39 -3.93 10.42
CA ARG A 179 -6.20 -4.78 10.43
C ARG A 179 -5.40 -4.62 11.73
N GLU A 180 -5.02 -3.39 12.08
CA GLU A 180 -4.25 -3.13 13.31
C GLU A 180 -5.05 -3.48 14.58
N PHE A 181 -6.37 -3.35 14.55
CA PHE A 181 -7.28 -3.78 15.61
C PHE A 181 -7.27 -5.30 15.82
N LEU A 182 -7.37 -6.08 14.74
CA LEU A 182 -7.29 -7.54 14.80
C LEU A 182 -5.92 -8.02 15.29
N ILE A 183 -4.84 -7.36 14.87
CA ILE A 183 -3.48 -7.63 15.36
C ILE A 183 -3.37 -7.30 16.87
N GLY A 184 -3.88 -6.15 17.31
CA GLY A 184 -3.95 -5.80 18.73
C GLY A 184 -4.70 -6.83 19.57
N LYS A 185 -5.88 -7.26 19.11
CA LYS A 185 -6.68 -8.33 19.75
C LYS A 185 -5.95 -9.67 19.78
N PHE A 186 -5.20 -10.02 18.73
CA PHE A 186 -4.36 -11.22 18.72
C PHE A 186 -3.26 -11.19 19.79
N TYR A 187 -2.61 -10.05 20.01
CA TYR A 187 -1.62 -9.91 21.09
C TYR A 187 -2.24 -9.95 22.49
N ILE A 188 -3.44 -9.37 22.69
CA ILE A 188 -4.19 -9.52 23.96
C ILE A 188 -4.52 -10.98 24.24
N MET A 189 -5.00 -11.73 23.24
CA MET A 189 -5.26 -13.17 23.38
C MET A 189 -4.01 -14.02 23.64
N ARG A 190 -2.81 -13.44 23.52
CA ARG A 190 -1.51 -14.07 23.82
C ARG A 190 -0.86 -13.53 25.11
N GLU A 191 -1.54 -12.66 25.86
CA GLU A 191 -1.04 -11.96 27.04
C GLU A 191 0.23 -11.09 26.77
N ASP A 192 0.47 -10.73 25.50
CA ASP A 192 1.57 -9.86 25.07
C ASP A 192 1.10 -8.40 25.05
N TYR A 193 0.91 -7.85 26.24
CA TYR A 193 0.32 -6.52 26.41
C TYR A 193 1.14 -5.38 25.80
N PRO A 194 2.50 -5.33 25.87
CA PRO A 194 3.27 -4.28 25.20
C PRO A 194 3.09 -4.26 23.68
N ALA A 195 2.97 -5.44 23.04
CA ALA A 195 2.68 -5.52 21.61
C ALA A 195 1.23 -5.12 21.29
N ALA A 196 0.26 -5.47 22.14
CA ALA A 196 -1.12 -5.03 22.01
C ALA A 196 -1.28 -3.51 22.16
N VAL A 197 -0.66 -2.92 23.19
CA VAL A 197 -0.62 -1.47 23.46
C VAL A 197 -0.06 -0.73 22.26
N ALA A 198 1.12 -1.15 21.75
CA ALA A 198 1.73 -0.54 20.57
C ALA A 198 0.78 -0.48 19.36
N ARG A 199 0.05 -1.57 19.09
CA ARG A 199 -0.90 -1.67 17.98
C ARG A 199 -2.15 -0.82 18.19
N LEU A 200 -2.78 -0.94 19.36
CA LEU A 200 -4.04 -0.24 19.67
C LEU A 200 -3.84 1.27 19.89
N GLN A 201 -2.71 1.69 20.47
CA GLN A 201 -2.34 3.11 20.57
C GLN A 201 -2.13 3.70 19.18
N THR A 202 -1.30 3.06 18.36
CA THR A 202 -1.04 3.47 16.96
C THR A 202 -2.33 3.58 16.16
N LEU A 203 -3.24 2.61 16.27
CA LEU A 203 -4.58 2.70 15.67
C LEU A 203 -5.35 3.91 16.19
N SER A 204 -5.42 4.10 17.51
CA SER A 204 -6.28 5.14 18.11
C SER A 204 -5.79 6.57 17.84
N ASP A 205 -4.54 6.73 17.44
CA ASP A 205 -3.93 8.00 17.09
C ASP A 205 -3.89 8.21 15.56
N THR A 206 -3.71 7.15 14.76
CA THR A 206 -3.72 7.22 13.28
C THR A 206 -5.14 7.27 12.71
N TYR A 207 -6.07 6.44 13.20
CA TYR A 207 -7.41 6.27 12.62
C TYR A 207 -8.54 6.58 13.61
N PRO A 208 -8.70 7.84 14.05
CA PRO A 208 -9.72 8.25 15.03
C PRO A 208 -11.17 8.19 14.51
N LEU A 209 -11.40 7.86 13.24
CA LEU A 209 -12.74 7.69 12.66
C LEU A 209 -13.14 6.21 12.46
N PHE A 210 -12.28 5.27 12.82
CA PHE A 210 -12.52 3.83 12.72
C PHE A 210 -13.79 3.41 13.49
N SER A 211 -14.59 2.50 12.92
CA SER A 211 -15.85 2.06 13.53
C SER A 211 -15.69 1.40 14.89
N GLY A 212 -14.57 0.70 15.13
CA GLY A 212 -14.26 0.06 16.42
C GLY A 212 -13.34 0.89 17.33
N SER A 213 -13.24 2.21 17.16
CA SER A 213 -12.36 3.07 17.98
C SER A 213 -12.64 2.97 19.49
N ASP A 214 -13.89 2.74 19.89
CA ASP A 214 -14.29 2.63 21.29
C ASP A 214 -13.87 1.28 21.91
N GLU A 215 -14.05 0.16 21.21
CA GLU A 215 -13.52 -1.15 21.63
C GLU A 215 -11.98 -1.16 21.59
N ALA A 216 -11.35 -0.53 20.60
CA ALA A 216 -9.90 -0.42 20.53
C ALA A 216 -9.31 0.34 21.73
N LEU A 217 -9.93 1.46 22.13
CA LEU A 217 -9.55 2.20 23.33
C LEU A 217 -9.90 1.47 24.63
N PHE A 218 -11.01 0.72 24.67
CA PHE A 218 -11.37 -0.07 25.84
C PHE A 218 -10.35 -1.18 26.08
N LEU A 219 -9.98 -1.90 25.01
CA LEU A 219 -8.94 -2.94 25.03
C LEU A 219 -7.55 -2.38 25.32
N LEU A 220 -7.22 -1.17 24.88
CA LEU A 220 -5.98 -0.47 25.27
C LEU A 220 -5.95 -0.20 26.78
N GLY A 221 -7.06 0.26 27.35
CA GLY A 221 -7.22 0.44 28.80
C GLY A 221 -7.12 -0.88 29.58
N GLU A 222 -7.67 -1.98 29.05
CA GLU A 222 -7.55 -3.30 29.67
C GLU A 222 -6.14 -3.89 29.56
N ALA A 223 -5.43 -3.65 28.46
CA ALA A 223 -4.03 -4.06 28.29
C ALA A 223 -3.12 -3.37 29.31
N HIS A 224 -3.24 -2.04 29.49
CA HIS A 224 -2.51 -1.31 30.51
C HIS A 224 -2.88 -1.75 31.95
N GLN A 225 -4.16 -2.02 32.23
CA GLN A 225 -4.55 -2.62 33.51
C GLN A 225 -3.91 -4.00 33.72
N ALA A 226 -3.72 -4.79 32.66
CA ALA A 226 -3.03 -6.08 32.74
C ALA A 226 -1.51 -5.90 32.98
N GLU A 227 -0.85 -4.95 32.33
CA GLU A 227 0.56 -4.58 32.61
C GLU A 227 0.76 -4.19 34.08
N ALA A 228 -0.10 -3.31 34.61
CA ALA A 228 -0.09 -2.94 36.04
C ALA A 228 -0.25 -4.18 36.95
N ASN A 229 -1.12 -5.12 36.57
CA ASN A 229 -1.35 -6.35 37.34
C ASN A 229 -0.19 -7.37 37.23
N LEU A 230 0.53 -7.42 36.11
CA LEU A 230 1.78 -8.18 36.00
C LEU A 230 2.87 -7.57 36.90
N VAL A 231 3.01 -6.24 36.89
CA VAL A 231 3.98 -5.52 37.74
C VAL A 231 3.65 -5.66 39.24
N ARG A 232 2.37 -5.67 39.64
CA ARG A 232 1.95 -6.01 41.02
C ARG A 232 2.48 -7.39 41.45
N LYS A 233 2.28 -8.40 40.61
CA LYS A 233 2.70 -9.80 40.83
C LYS A 233 4.22 -9.99 40.77
N ALA A 234 4.96 -9.10 40.11
CA ALA A 234 6.40 -9.17 39.95
C ALA A 234 7.16 -8.87 41.27
N SER A 235 7.31 -9.89 42.11
CA SER A 235 7.97 -9.82 43.42
C SER A 235 9.44 -9.34 43.38
N ARG A 236 10.11 -9.41 42.22
CA ARG A 236 11.52 -9.07 42.01
C ARG A 236 11.83 -7.56 41.96
N LEU A 237 10.81 -6.71 41.90
CA LEU A 237 10.98 -5.25 41.76
C LEU A 237 10.97 -4.54 43.12
N ALA A 238 11.81 -3.52 43.29
CA ALA A 238 11.76 -2.66 44.47
C ALA A 238 10.41 -1.93 44.57
N GLU A 239 9.95 -1.67 45.79
CA GLU A 239 8.59 -1.17 46.04
C GLU A 239 8.30 0.17 45.34
N THR A 240 9.25 1.11 45.37
CA THR A 240 9.14 2.42 44.71
C THR A 240 9.10 2.31 43.19
N GLN A 241 9.97 1.49 42.58
CA GLN A 241 9.98 1.22 41.14
C GLN A 241 8.66 0.57 40.70
N ARG A 242 8.16 -0.38 41.47
CA ARG A 242 6.89 -1.08 41.23
C ARG A 242 5.70 -0.13 41.31
N ALA A 243 5.64 0.71 42.35
CA ALA A 243 4.59 1.71 42.53
C ALA A 243 4.58 2.74 41.38
N ASN A 244 5.74 3.26 40.99
CA ASN A 244 5.87 4.22 39.88
C ASN A 244 5.42 3.61 38.55
N ALA A 245 5.80 2.35 38.27
CA ALA A 245 5.38 1.65 37.05
C ALA A 245 3.87 1.38 37.03
N ILE A 246 3.29 0.91 38.14
CA ILE A 246 1.83 0.73 38.29
C ILE A 246 1.10 2.05 38.04
N ALA A 247 1.54 3.15 38.68
CA ALA A 247 0.91 4.46 38.50
C ALA A 247 1.02 5.00 37.06
N GLY A 248 2.08 4.65 36.33
CA GLY A 248 2.21 4.93 34.88
C GLY A 248 1.14 4.20 34.07
N PHE A 249 1.09 2.87 34.17
CA PHE A 249 0.11 2.05 33.45
C PHE A 249 -1.35 2.40 33.82
N GLU A 250 -1.63 2.69 35.10
CA GLU A 250 -2.99 3.09 35.51
C GLU A 250 -3.37 4.48 35.01
N LYS A 251 -2.43 5.42 34.93
CA LYS A 251 -2.65 6.72 34.28
C LYS A 251 -2.96 6.57 32.79
N ASP A 252 -2.22 5.72 32.08
CA ASP A 252 -2.43 5.53 30.64
C ASP A 252 -3.72 4.74 30.35
N ALA A 253 -4.12 3.81 31.23
CA ALA A 253 -5.45 3.20 31.22
C ALA A 253 -6.57 4.22 31.45
N VAL A 254 -6.42 5.11 32.45
CA VAL A 254 -7.36 6.22 32.70
C VAL A 254 -7.46 7.14 31.48
N ALA A 255 -6.35 7.44 30.80
CA ALA A 255 -6.35 8.24 29.58
C ALA A 255 -7.14 7.56 28.45
N ALA A 256 -6.94 6.25 28.24
CA ALA A 256 -7.66 5.48 27.23
C ALA A 256 -9.18 5.45 27.48
N TYR A 257 -9.62 5.10 28.70
CA TYR A 257 -11.04 5.12 29.07
C TYR A 257 -11.65 6.53 29.03
N SER A 258 -10.88 7.56 29.40
CA SER A 258 -11.32 8.96 29.28
C SER A 258 -11.51 9.39 27.83
N LYS A 259 -10.63 8.96 26.90
CA LYS A 259 -10.72 9.24 25.46
C LYS A 259 -12.01 8.67 24.84
N ILE A 260 -12.51 7.52 25.32
CA ILE A 260 -13.85 7.01 24.95
C ILE A 260 -14.93 8.02 25.32
N ILE A 261 -14.98 8.43 26.59
CA ILE A 261 -16.06 9.29 27.11
C ILE A 261 -15.99 10.70 26.50
N THR A 262 -14.81 11.27 26.28
CA THR A 262 -14.67 12.65 25.79
C THR A 262 -14.77 12.80 24.27
N ARG A 263 -14.35 11.78 23.48
CA ARG A 263 -14.33 11.85 22.01
C ARG A 263 -15.40 10.98 21.33
N TYR A 264 -15.85 9.90 21.97
CA TYR A 264 -16.83 8.95 21.41
C TYR A 264 -18.07 8.73 22.33
N PRO A 265 -18.69 9.80 22.89
CA PRO A 265 -19.77 9.69 23.86
C PRO A 265 -21.09 9.09 23.34
N ALA A 266 -21.21 8.78 22.04
CA ALA A 266 -22.40 8.15 21.46
C ALA A 266 -22.31 6.61 21.34
N THR A 267 -21.20 6.00 21.77
CA THR A 267 -20.94 4.55 21.60
C THR A 267 -21.34 3.69 22.81
N ASP A 268 -21.62 2.41 22.58
CA ASP A 268 -22.06 1.46 23.62
C ASP A 268 -21.03 1.26 24.76
N ARG A 269 -19.73 1.46 24.48
CA ARG A 269 -18.66 1.27 25.47
C ARG A 269 -18.58 2.36 26.54
N VAL A 270 -19.30 3.47 26.40
CA VAL A 270 -19.23 4.63 27.32
C VAL A 270 -19.55 4.26 28.77
N GLU A 271 -20.60 3.47 29.03
CA GLU A 271 -20.93 3.05 30.40
C GLU A 271 -19.92 2.06 30.99
N ALA A 272 -19.34 1.19 30.15
CA ALA A 272 -18.26 0.30 30.55
C ALA A 272 -16.98 1.09 30.91
N ALA A 273 -16.65 2.13 30.13
CA ALA A 273 -15.53 3.04 30.40
C ALA A 273 -15.73 3.83 31.71
N LYS A 274 -16.94 4.36 31.96
CA LYS A 274 -17.29 5.00 33.24
C LYS A 274 -17.09 4.06 34.43
N LYS A 275 -17.53 2.79 34.31
CA LYS A 275 -17.33 1.77 35.35
C LYS A 275 -15.84 1.51 35.60
N LYS A 276 -15.03 1.36 34.54
CA LYS A 276 -13.58 1.17 34.63
C LYS A 276 -12.86 2.36 35.29
N LEU A 277 -13.27 3.59 35.01
CA LEU A 277 -12.73 4.78 35.70
C LEU A 277 -13.10 4.80 37.19
N ALA A 278 -14.33 4.43 37.54
CA ALA A 278 -14.74 4.32 38.94
C ALA A 278 -13.99 3.20 39.69
N GLU A 279 -13.72 2.06 39.04
CA GLU A 279 -12.87 0.97 39.54
C GLU A 279 -11.40 1.39 39.75
N LEU A 280 -10.91 2.36 38.95
CA LEU A 280 -9.58 2.97 39.10
C LEU A 280 -9.57 4.21 40.03
N HIS A 281 -10.69 4.54 40.68
CA HIS A 281 -10.88 5.76 41.49
C HIS A 281 -10.55 7.08 40.74
N ALA A 282 -10.65 7.07 39.41
CA ALA A 282 -10.34 8.20 38.55
C ALA A 282 -11.55 9.13 38.37
N PRO A 283 -11.33 10.45 38.15
CA PRO A 283 -12.42 11.37 37.85
C PRO A 283 -13.06 11.00 36.50
N ILE A 284 -14.38 10.83 36.50
CA ILE A 284 -15.14 10.59 35.27
C ILE A 284 -15.31 11.93 34.53
N PRO A 285 -14.75 12.09 33.31
CA PRO A 285 -14.91 13.32 32.55
C PRO A 285 -16.34 13.44 31.99
N THR A 286 -16.81 14.68 31.80
CA THR A 286 -18.06 14.96 31.10
C THR A 286 -17.76 15.31 29.63
N PRO A 287 -18.48 14.71 28.65
CA PRO A 287 -18.34 15.10 27.25
C PRO A 287 -18.86 16.51 26.99
N THR A 288 -18.25 17.22 26.03
CA THR A 288 -18.78 18.50 25.54
C THR A 288 -20.00 18.25 24.64
N PRO A 289 -20.96 19.21 24.54
CA PRO A 289 -22.08 19.10 23.59
C PRO A 289 -21.63 18.91 22.14
N GLU A 290 -20.49 19.51 21.78
CA GLU A 290 -19.86 19.39 20.45
C GLU A 290 -19.36 17.96 20.19
N ALA A 291 -18.69 17.32 21.15
CA ALA A 291 -18.25 15.94 21.01
C ALA A 291 -19.44 14.95 20.93
N ILE A 292 -20.55 15.23 21.61
CA ILE A 292 -21.80 14.47 21.49
C ILE A 292 -22.38 14.63 20.08
N ALA A 293 -22.44 15.86 19.55
CA ALA A 293 -22.92 16.12 18.20
C ALA A 293 -22.04 15.46 17.13
N GLN A 294 -20.71 15.57 17.26
CA GLN A 294 -19.73 14.96 16.36
C GLN A 294 -19.82 13.43 16.38
N SER A 295 -19.68 12.80 17.55
CA SER A 295 -19.74 11.33 17.66
C SER A 295 -21.08 10.78 17.16
N LYS A 296 -22.20 11.46 17.45
CA LYS A 296 -23.51 11.07 16.92
C LYS A 296 -23.64 11.23 15.41
N ALA A 297 -23.01 12.25 14.81
CA ALA A 297 -22.96 12.40 13.36
C ALA A 297 -22.09 11.32 12.72
N GLU A 298 -20.94 10.99 13.34
CA GLU A 298 -20.06 9.91 12.90
C GLU A 298 -20.77 8.55 12.92
N GLU A 299 -21.48 8.20 14.00
CA GLU A 299 -22.32 6.98 14.06
C GLU A 299 -23.45 6.99 13.02
N ALA A 300 -24.18 8.10 12.88
CA ALA A 300 -25.26 8.22 11.90
C ALA A 300 -24.77 8.13 10.44
N GLY A 301 -23.49 8.37 10.21
CA GLY A 301 -22.81 8.22 8.92
C GLY A 301 -22.31 6.81 8.63
N ARG A 302 -22.39 5.85 9.57
CA ARG A 302 -21.95 4.45 9.36
C ARG A 302 -23.09 3.57 8.84
N GLY A 303 -22.74 2.57 8.06
CA GLY A 303 -23.65 1.47 7.73
C GLY A 303 -23.78 0.49 8.90
N HIS A 304 -24.51 -0.61 8.68
CA HIS A 304 -24.59 -1.72 9.62
C HIS A 304 -24.28 -3.04 8.91
N LEU A 305 -23.40 -3.85 9.50
CA LEU A 305 -23.19 -5.22 9.05
C LEU A 305 -24.48 -6.02 9.22
N THR A 306 -25.11 -6.37 8.10
CA THR A 306 -26.26 -7.27 8.09
C THR A 306 -25.72 -8.69 8.23
N LYS A 307 -26.37 -9.58 9.00
CA LYS A 307 -25.99 -11.01 9.10
C LYS A 307 -25.83 -11.72 7.74
N LYS A 308 -26.47 -11.20 6.70
CA LYS A 308 -26.29 -11.61 5.29
C LYS A 308 -25.01 -11.06 4.64
N SER A 309 -24.61 -9.81 4.88
CA SER A 309 -23.32 -9.30 4.36
C SER A 309 -22.16 -9.98 5.06
N GLU A 310 -22.25 -10.13 6.39
CA GLU A 310 -21.34 -10.92 7.23
C GLU A 310 -21.15 -12.35 6.69
N MET A 311 -22.24 -13.12 6.51
CA MET A 311 -22.18 -14.47 5.94
C MET A 311 -21.57 -14.48 4.52
N MET A 312 -21.92 -13.52 3.66
CA MET A 312 -21.36 -13.41 2.30
C MET A 312 -19.92 -12.89 2.28
N SER A 313 -19.41 -12.28 3.35
CA SER A 313 -18.05 -11.74 3.43
C SER A 313 -17.02 -12.85 3.24
N PHE A 314 -17.25 -14.05 3.78
CA PHE A 314 -16.38 -15.21 3.58
C PHE A 314 -16.28 -15.67 2.11
N MET A 315 -17.27 -15.35 1.26
CA MET A 315 -17.27 -15.68 -0.19
C MET A 315 -16.76 -14.55 -1.09
N LYS A 316 -16.65 -13.32 -0.59
CA LYS A 316 -16.05 -12.19 -1.33
C LYS A 316 -14.53 -12.19 -1.16
N HIS A 317 -13.82 -11.62 -2.12
CA HIS A 317 -12.38 -11.34 -2.00
C HIS A 317 -12.12 -9.95 -1.40
N HIS A 318 -12.83 -8.93 -1.88
CA HIS A 318 -12.77 -7.55 -1.37
C HIS A 318 -13.26 -7.43 0.08
N PRO A 319 -12.76 -6.43 0.85
CA PRO A 319 -13.23 -6.12 2.20
C PRO A 319 -14.67 -5.57 2.22
N ASP A 320 -15.29 -5.56 3.41
CA ASP A 320 -16.59 -4.91 3.64
C ASP A 320 -16.36 -3.55 4.31
N THR A 321 -16.41 -2.47 3.52
CA THR A 321 -16.18 -1.09 3.97
C THR A 321 -17.46 -0.42 4.49
N SER A 322 -18.55 -1.16 4.72
CA SER A 322 -19.85 -0.56 5.09
C SER A 322 -19.89 0.08 6.48
N MET A 323 -18.97 -0.29 7.39
CA MET A 323 -18.84 0.32 8.72
C MET A 323 -18.07 1.64 8.71
N ALA A 324 -17.40 2.00 7.61
CA ALA A 324 -16.72 3.29 7.49
C ALA A 324 -17.73 4.43 7.58
N THR A 325 -17.40 5.48 8.35
CA THR A 325 -18.27 6.66 8.42
C THR A 325 -18.17 7.52 7.15
N ASN A 326 -19.27 8.15 6.78
CA ASN A 326 -19.33 9.15 5.70
C ASN A 326 -19.22 10.60 6.24
N HIS A 327 -18.92 10.77 7.53
CA HIS A 327 -18.79 12.07 8.21
C HIS A 327 -17.45 12.20 8.94
N GLY A 328 -16.95 13.43 9.07
CA GLY A 328 -15.60 13.73 9.53
C GLY A 328 -14.60 13.86 8.38
N ASP A 329 -13.46 14.50 8.65
CA ASP A 329 -12.34 14.60 7.71
C ASP A 329 -11.34 13.46 7.95
N PRO A 330 -10.91 12.73 6.90
CA PRO A 330 -9.90 11.68 7.03
C PRO A 330 -8.54 12.24 7.47
N ILE A 331 -7.71 11.40 8.10
CA ILE A 331 -6.34 11.81 8.42
C ILE A 331 -5.52 11.90 7.12
N MET A 332 -4.72 12.95 7.00
CA MET A 332 -3.92 13.24 5.80
C MET A 332 -2.41 12.99 6.00
N VAL A 333 -1.97 12.89 7.26
CA VAL A 333 -0.57 12.67 7.67
C VAL A 333 -0.58 11.77 8.89
N ASP A 334 0.11 10.64 8.84
CA ASP A 334 0.12 9.67 9.94
C ASP A 334 0.99 10.15 11.13
N PRO A 335 0.55 9.94 12.38
CA PRO A 335 1.41 10.14 13.53
C PRO A 335 2.52 9.07 13.59
N PRO A 336 3.64 9.35 14.30
CA PRO A 336 4.69 8.36 14.51
C PRO A 336 4.14 7.11 15.18
N GLN A 337 4.34 5.97 14.53
CA GLN A 337 3.83 4.67 14.96
C GLN A 337 4.48 4.26 16.30
N THR A 338 3.70 3.69 17.23
CA THR A 338 4.22 3.28 18.54
C THR A 338 4.96 1.94 18.41
N SER A 339 6.24 1.92 18.78
CA SER A 339 7.09 0.73 18.76
C SER A 339 6.93 -0.09 20.05
N ALA A 340 6.51 -1.35 19.92
CA ALA A 340 6.46 -2.30 21.04
C ALA A 340 7.85 -2.54 21.66
N VAL A 341 8.91 -2.51 20.84
CA VAL A 341 10.30 -2.63 21.30
C VAL A 341 10.65 -1.45 22.20
N ASP A 342 10.25 -0.24 21.82
CA ASP A 342 10.59 0.99 22.56
C ASP A 342 9.77 1.05 23.85
N LEU A 343 8.49 0.63 23.84
CA LEU A 343 7.68 0.47 25.06
C LEU A 343 8.36 -0.48 26.06
N VAL A 344 8.83 -1.65 25.61
CA VAL A 344 9.53 -2.62 26.47
C VAL A 344 10.86 -2.06 26.99
N HIS A 345 11.63 -1.34 26.18
CA HIS A 345 12.86 -0.67 26.63
C HIS A 345 12.57 0.44 27.65
N ASN A 346 11.52 1.23 27.44
CA ASN A 346 11.12 2.33 28.35
C ASN A 346 10.58 1.80 29.68
N ALA A 347 9.78 0.73 29.65
CA ALA A 347 9.34 0.01 30.84
C ALA A 347 10.55 -0.55 31.61
N ASN A 348 11.45 -1.28 30.94
CA ASN A 348 12.66 -1.81 31.57
C ASN A 348 13.58 -0.71 32.14
N ALA A 349 13.78 0.41 31.43
CA ALA A 349 14.56 1.54 31.93
C ALA A 349 13.95 2.12 33.22
N THR A 350 12.63 2.33 33.23
CA THR A 350 11.86 2.80 34.40
C THR A 350 11.98 1.82 35.58
N LEU A 351 11.86 0.52 35.32
CA LEU A 351 12.01 -0.53 36.33
C LEU A 351 13.44 -0.67 36.87
N ILE A 352 14.46 -0.29 36.10
CA ILE A 352 15.87 -0.26 36.51
C ILE A 352 16.22 1.08 37.20
N GLY A 353 15.34 2.07 37.16
CA GLY A 353 15.58 3.40 37.72
C GLY A 353 16.48 4.30 36.86
N LYS A 354 16.68 3.94 35.58
CA LYS A 354 17.25 4.87 34.59
C LYS A 354 16.15 5.84 34.13
N PRO A 355 16.47 7.12 33.86
CA PRO A 355 15.50 8.03 33.24
C PRO A 355 15.07 7.44 31.90
N ALA A 356 13.76 7.43 31.64
CA ALA A 356 13.23 7.03 30.35
C ALA A 356 13.75 7.99 29.26
N PRO A 357 14.17 7.49 28.07
CA PRO A 357 14.53 8.37 26.97
C PRO A 357 13.31 9.23 26.61
N THR A 358 13.53 10.55 26.50
CA THR A 358 12.49 11.50 26.12
C THR A 358 11.91 11.14 24.76
N LYS A 359 10.60 11.34 24.57
CA LYS A 359 9.91 11.19 23.27
C LYS A 359 10.50 12.15 22.21
N GLY A 360 11.55 11.69 21.56
CA GLY A 360 12.12 12.17 20.30
C GLY A 360 12.37 10.93 19.44
N GLY A 361 12.18 11.06 18.12
CA GLY A 361 12.22 9.89 17.22
C GLY A 361 13.56 9.17 17.24
N SER A 362 13.55 7.90 16.81
CA SER A 362 14.71 7.01 16.71
C SER A 362 15.69 7.41 15.61
N GLY A 363 16.20 8.64 15.70
CA GLY A 363 17.44 9.02 15.03
C GLY A 363 18.55 8.13 15.57
N ILE A 364 19.14 7.33 14.70
CA ILE A 364 20.34 6.57 15.02
C ILE A 364 21.43 7.58 15.31
N THR A 365 21.73 7.80 16.60
CA THR A 365 22.88 8.59 17.01
C THR A 365 24.14 7.90 16.51
N LEU A 366 24.65 8.34 15.35
CA LEU A 366 26.07 8.19 15.09
C LEU A 366 26.78 8.94 16.21
N GLU A 367 27.36 8.19 17.14
CA GLU A 367 28.40 8.73 18.00
C GLU A 367 29.57 9.12 17.08
N THR A 368 29.62 10.38 16.68
CA THR A 368 30.82 10.97 16.10
C THR A 368 31.85 11.02 17.23
N PRO A 369 32.90 10.17 17.23
CA PRO A 369 33.80 10.11 18.36
C PRO A 369 34.59 11.41 18.43
N THR A 370 34.40 12.19 19.48
CA THR A 370 35.25 13.34 19.83
C THR A 370 36.59 12.84 20.39
N GLY A 371 37.35 12.16 19.53
CA GLY A 371 38.70 11.66 19.79
C GLY A 371 39.68 12.31 18.83
N THR A 372 40.51 13.22 19.32
CA THR A 372 41.54 13.90 18.51
C THR A 372 42.71 12.95 18.25
N GLY A 373 42.58 12.09 17.24
CA GLY A 373 43.63 11.18 16.77
C GLY A 373 43.40 10.74 15.32
N PRO A 374 44.47 10.39 14.57
CA PRO A 374 44.34 9.91 13.20
C PRO A 374 43.63 8.55 13.15
N ALA A 375 42.85 8.33 12.09
CA ALA A 375 42.02 7.13 11.95
C ALA A 375 42.85 5.85 11.72
N PRO A 376 42.40 4.69 12.24
CA PRO A 376 42.99 3.39 11.92
C PRO A 376 42.69 2.97 10.47
N GLU A 377 43.55 2.13 9.91
CA GLU A 377 43.50 1.68 8.52
C GLU A 377 42.39 0.63 8.27
N ASN A 378 41.77 0.67 7.08
CA ASN A 378 40.64 -0.20 6.74
C ASN A 378 41.01 -1.68 6.69
N GLN A 379 40.39 -2.50 7.55
CA GLN A 379 40.47 -3.97 7.44
C GLN A 379 39.48 -4.50 6.39
N PRO A 380 39.86 -5.52 5.58
CA PRO A 380 39.00 -6.07 4.54
C PRO A 380 37.82 -6.89 5.10
N ILE A 381 36.71 -6.88 4.36
CA ILE A 381 35.43 -7.52 4.72
C ILE A 381 35.59 -9.06 4.81
N PRO A 382 35.12 -9.72 5.89
CA PRO A 382 35.10 -11.18 5.97
C PRO A 382 34.17 -11.81 4.91
N ARG A 383 34.67 -12.78 4.13
CA ARG A 383 33.83 -13.61 3.25
C ARG A 383 33.28 -14.81 4.01
N SER A 384 32.02 -15.15 3.74
CA SER A 384 31.28 -16.22 4.41
C SER A 384 31.53 -17.61 3.81
N ASP A 385 32.80 -18.01 3.72
CA ASP A 385 33.23 -19.32 3.21
C ASP A 385 34.14 -20.03 4.24
N SER A 386 33.54 -20.51 5.33
CA SER A 386 34.18 -21.41 6.29
C SER A 386 33.11 -22.22 7.02
N GLY A 387 33.08 -23.53 6.79
CA GLY A 387 32.08 -24.44 7.37
C GLY A 387 32.30 -24.68 8.86
N ALA A 388 31.22 -25.01 9.58
CA ALA A 388 31.28 -25.30 11.00
C ALA A 388 31.81 -26.72 11.29
N THR A 389 32.74 -26.82 12.23
CA THR A 389 33.18 -28.08 12.85
C THR A 389 33.26 -27.93 14.38
N ALA A 390 32.92 -28.99 15.10
CA ALA A 390 32.76 -28.98 16.56
C ALA A 390 34.10 -29.05 17.31
N PRO A 391 34.17 -28.56 18.57
CA PRO A 391 35.41 -28.58 19.35
C PRO A 391 35.69 -29.95 19.98
N THR A 392 36.86 -30.51 19.70
CA THR A 392 37.45 -31.62 20.47
C THR A 392 38.93 -31.39 20.76
N THR A 393 39.20 -30.97 22.01
CA THR A 393 40.29 -31.47 22.90
C THR A 393 41.76 -31.49 22.42
N ALA A 394 42.60 -30.83 23.23
CA ALA A 394 44.06 -31.00 23.42
C ALA A 394 45.06 -30.39 22.42
N ALA A 395 46.12 -29.82 23.01
CA ALA A 395 47.44 -29.47 22.45
C ALA A 395 48.41 -30.68 22.70
N PRO A 396 49.77 -30.63 22.52
CA PRO A 396 50.69 -29.51 22.22
C PRO A 396 51.75 -29.79 21.09
N VAL A 397 52.22 -28.79 20.30
CA VAL A 397 53.50 -27.99 20.42
C VAL A 397 54.73 -28.50 19.61
N GLU A 398 55.47 -27.52 19.04
CA GLU A 398 56.90 -27.49 18.61
C GLU A 398 57.45 -27.95 17.22
N THR A 399 57.93 -26.94 16.46
CA THR A 399 59.18 -26.81 15.63
C THR A 399 59.51 -27.70 14.41
N GLY A 400 60.00 -27.05 13.33
CA GLY A 400 60.76 -27.69 12.24
C GLY A 400 60.91 -26.89 10.92
N THR A 401 61.92 -26.01 10.80
CA THR A 401 62.37 -25.31 9.55
C THR A 401 63.44 -26.14 8.79
N PRO A 402 63.82 -25.91 7.50
CA PRO A 402 64.20 -24.60 6.91
C PRO A 402 63.89 -24.31 5.40
N THR A 403 64.31 -23.11 4.95
CA THR A 403 64.22 -22.46 3.61
C THR A 403 65.46 -22.77 2.70
N PRO A 404 65.75 -22.18 1.49
CA PRO A 404 65.58 -20.78 0.97
C PRO A 404 65.05 -20.68 -0.52
N THR A 405 65.04 -19.58 -1.31
CA THR A 405 65.81 -18.30 -1.33
C THR A 405 65.17 -17.15 -2.17
N ALA A 406 65.41 -15.87 -1.78
CA ALA A 406 65.60 -14.65 -2.63
C ALA A 406 64.43 -13.98 -3.43
N PRO A 407 64.51 -12.66 -3.79
CA PRO A 407 65.18 -11.51 -3.13
C PRO A 407 64.42 -10.12 -3.21
N SER A 408 65.09 -9.05 -2.69
CA SER A 408 65.00 -7.59 -3.01
C SER A 408 64.48 -6.61 -1.92
N THR A 409 64.71 -5.29 -2.12
CA THR A 409 65.05 -4.28 -1.07
C THR A 409 64.24 -2.95 -1.12
N SER A 410 64.55 -1.96 -0.25
CA SER A 410 63.63 -0.93 0.29
C SER A 410 63.99 0.57 0.10
N GLY A 411 62.99 1.47 0.24
CA GLY A 411 63.10 2.96 0.37
C GLY A 411 61.79 3.70 -0.01
N GLY A 412 61.48 4.96 0.38
CA GLY A 412 62.09 5.85 1.40
C GLY A 412 61.55 7.31 1.45
N ALA A 413 60.94 7.69 2.59
CA ALA A 413 60.81 9.05 3.22
C ALA A 413 60.10 10.28 2.55
N SER A 414 58.99 10.73 3.18
CA SER A 414 58.65 12.07 3.77
C SER A 414 58.85 13.46 3.09
N SER A 415 57.80 14.31 3.10
CA SER A 415 57.73 15.79 3.45
C SER A 415 56.39 16.45 2.96
N THR A 416 55.51 17.13 3.75
CA THR A 416 55.48 18.51 4.36
C THR A 416 55.40 19.70 3.36
N THR A 417 54.65 20.81 3.53
CA THR A 417 53.99 21.48 4.71
C THR A 417 52.99 22.62 4.32
N LEU A 418 52.04 23.03 5.21
CA LEU A 418 51.34 24.36 5.31
C LEU A 418 50.37 24.78 4.15
N SER A 419 49.43 25.76 4.20
CA SER A 419 48.54 26.47 5.18
C SER A 419 47.45 27.24 4.32
N ALA A 420 46.46 28.06 4.72
CA ALA A 420 46.02 28.76 5.95
C ALA A 420 44.49 29.13 5.89
N ALA A 421 44.03 30.18 6.60
CA ALA A 421 42.66 30.80 6.61
C ALA A 421 42.80 32.38 6.63
N PRO A 422 41.77 33.27 6.68
CA PRO A 422 40.34 33.08 7.03
C PRO A 422 39.25 33.92 6.29
N ALA A 423 38.01 33.74 6.77
CA ALA A 423 36.71 34.39 6.53
C ALA A 423 36.59 35.87 6.08
N SER A 424 35.50 36.21 5.36
CA SER A 424 34.28 36.88 5.91
C SER A 424 33.33 37.50 4.83
N THR A 425 32.01 37.57 5.14
CA THR A 425 30.94 38.54 4.76
C THR A 425 30.93 39.33 3.42
N ALA A 426 29.79 39.78 2.85
CA ALA A 426 28.35 39.47 2.92
C ALA A 426 27.55 40.40 1.95
N THR A 427 26.29 40.05 1.66
CA THR A 427 25.17 41.00 1.34
C THR A 427 25.04 41.66 -0.06
N ALA A 428 23.76 41.77 -0.49
CA ALA A 428 23.15 42.65 -1.51
C ALA A 428 23.26 42.35 -3.03
N ALA A 429 22.11 42.59 -3.67
CA ALA A 429 21.86 42.84 -5.10
C ALA A 429 20.98 44.12 -5.17
N PRO A 430 20.21 44.45 -6.24
CA PRO A 430 20.38 44.25 -7.69
C PRO A 430 20.30 45.61 -8.47
N THR A 431 20.59 45.65 -9.78
CA THR A 431 20.19 46.80 -10.63
C THR A 431 20.07 46.55 -12.15
N SER A 432 19.13 47.25 -12.76
CA SER A 432 19.06 47.77 -14.17
C SER A 432 19.18 46.84 -15.39
N ALA A 433 18.09 46.79 -16.17
CA ALA A 433 18.04 46.65 -17.64
C ALA A 433 18.32 48.03 -18.32
N PRO A 434 18.22 48.27 -19.66
CA PRO A 434 17.60 47.46 -20.74
C PRO A 434 18.29 47.48 -22.14
N ALA A 435 17.61 46.85 -23.14
CA ALA A 435 17.39 47.33 -24.53
C ALA A 435 17.81 46.46 -25.75
N THR A 436 16.83 46.26 -26.64
CA THR A 436 16.88 46.13 -28.13
C THR A 436 17.58 44.97 -28.88
N ASN A 437 16.74 44.21 -29.60
CA ASN A 437 16.85 43.68 -30.99
C ASN A 437 18.18 43.08 -31.53
N THR A 438 18.11 41.87 -32.13
CA THR A 438 18.11 41.67 -33.61
C THR A 438 18.30 40.19 -34.05
N ALA A 439 17.55 39.78 -35.09
CA ALA A 439 17.76 38.61 -35.98
C ALA A 439 17.65 37.17 -35.40
N ALA A 440 17.49 36.20 -36.32
CA ALA A 440 17.38 34.77 -36.07
C ALA A 440 18.16 33.95 -37.13
N ALA A 441 18.76 32.83 -36.71
CA ALA A 441 19.38 31.79 -37.54
C ALA A 441 19.52 30.49 -36.68
N PRO A 442 19.89 29.31 -37.22
CA PRO A 442 18.95 28.17 -37.23
C PRO A 442 19.38 26.97 -36.38
N ALA A 443 18.55 25.92 -36.38
CA ALA A 443 18.75 24.69 -35.61
C ALA A 443 19.90 23.80 -36.12
N PRO A 444 20.61 23.07 -35.24
CA PRO A 444 21.60 22.08 -35.62
C PRO A 444 20.96 20.76 -36.08
N THR A 445 21.47 20.20 -37.19
CA THR A 445 21.05 18.91 -37.74
C THR A 445 21.68 17.72 -36.99
N ARG A 446 20.99 16.58 -37.00
CA ARG A 446 21.59 15.28 -36.61
C ARG A 446 22.61 14.83 -37.66
N VAL A 447 23.68 14.18 -37.20
CA VAL A 447 24.58 13.39 -38.04
C VAL A 447 24.72 12.00 -37.43
N ASN A 448 24.39 10.97 -38.21
CA ASN A 448 24.80 9.59 -37.99
C ASN A 448 25.77 9.25 -39.11
N ASP A 449 26.99 8.84 -38.78
CA ASP A 449 27.86 8.13 -39.71
C ASP A 449 28.44 6.90 -38.99
N ALA A 450 28.49 5.79 -39.70
CA ALA A 450 29.13 4.56 -39.26
C ALA A 450 30.18 4.16 -40.29
N ASN A 451 31.31 3.63 -39.85
CA ASN A 451 32.26 2.96 -40.74
C ASN A 451 32.86 1.73 -40.06
N THR A 452 33.35 0.79 -40.86
CA THR A 452 33.63 -0.60 -40.51
C THR A 452 35.09 -0.98 -40.68
N ASP A 453 35.57 -1.90 -39.83
CA ASP A 453 36.43 -3.03 -40.22
C ASP A 453 36.35 -4.11 -39.11
N SER A 454 36.12 -5.40 -39.40
CA SER A 454 37.04 -6.44 -39.94
C SER A 454 38.13 -6.83 -38.93
N SER A 455 38.36 -8.11 -38.55
CA SER A 455 37.88 -9.46 -38.96
C SER A 455 38.01 -10.43 -37.73
N ASN A 456 37.77 -11.75 -37.69
CA ASN A 456 37.98 -12.86 -38.65
C ASN A 456 37.33 -14.21 -38.17
N ALA A 457 37.07 -15.16 -39.10
CA ALA A 457 36.89 -16.64 -38.99
C ALA A 457 35.96 -17.27 -37.90
N THR A 458 34.89 -18.05 -38.19
CA THR A 458 34.77 -19.39 -38.86
C THR A 458 35.02 -20.58 -37.88
N THR A 459 34.19 -21.64 -37.71
CA THR A 459 33.45 -22.50 -38.69
C THR A 459 32.26 -23.29 -38.07
N GLN A 460 31.17 -23.52 -38.85
CA GLN A 460 30.33 -24.75 -39.09
C GLN A 460 29.99 -25.81 -37.98
N SER A 461 28.88 -26.59 -38.03
CA SER A 461 27.61 -26.56 -38.81
C SER A 461 26.59 -27.66 -38.39
N THR A 462 25.35 -27.59 -38.93
CA THR A 462 24.39 -28.72 -39.21
C THR A 462 23.76 -29.50 -38.02
N THR A 463 22.55 -30.08 -38.09
CA THR A 463 21.64 -30.38 -39.24
C THR A 463 20.14 -30.23 -38.88
N SER A 464 19.25 -30.34 -39.89
CA SER A 464 17.79 -30.11 -39.84
C SER A 464 16.91 -31.36 -39.62
N SER A 465 15.61 -31.17 -39.33
CA SER A 465 14.55 -32.19 -39.48
C SER A 465 13.26 -31.62 -40.08
N THR A 466 12.52 -32.44 -40.85
CA THR A 466 11.39 -31.99 -41.70
C THR A 466 10.31 -33.07 -41.85
N ALA A 467 9.04 -32.69 -41.64
CA ALA A 467 7.75 -33.25 -42.14
C ALA A 467 7.39 -34.77 -42.06
N ALA A 468 6.08 -35.02 -41.96
CA ALA A 468 5.39 -36.31 -42.18
C ALA A 468 4.84 -36.38 -43.65
N PRO A 469 4.05 -37.38 -44.17
CA PRO A 469 3.05 -38.20 -43.47
C PRO A 469 2.74 -39.67 -43.98
N ALA A 470 1.79 -40.32 -43.27
CA ALA A 470 0.72 -41.23 -43.77
C ALA A 470 0.89 -42.76 -44.03
N ALA A 471 -0.06 -43.52 -43.42
CA ALA A 471 -0.87 -44.68 -43.94
C ALA A 471 -0.46 -46.17 -43.75
N GLN A 472 -1.39 -46.93 -43.10
CA GLN A 472 -1.71 -48.38 -43.16
C GLN A 472 -0.63 -49.40 -42.69
N ASP A 473 -0.92 -50.64 -42.23
CA ASP A 473 -2.15 -51.47 -42.13
C ASP A 473 -2.19 -52.35 -40.83
N SER A 474 -3.38 -52.92 -40.49
CA SER A 474 -3.78 -54.08 -39.65
C SER A 474 -2.92 -54.60 -38.43
N SER A 475 -3.45 -55.30 -37.40
CA SER A 475 -4.65 -56.14 -37.29
C SER A 475 -5.14 -56.39 -35.81
N GLN A 476 -6.28 -57.08 -35.67
CA GLN A 476 -6.84 -57.78 -34.48
C GLN A 476 -7.55 -56.99 -33.33
N THR A 477 -8.85 -57.28 -33.22
CA THR A 477 -9.83 -57.02 -32.13
C THR A 477 -10.31 -58.38 -31.56
N PRO A 478 -11.29 -58.51 -30.62
CA PRO A 478 -11.99 -57.52 -29.76
C PRO A 478 -12.06 -57.89 -28.26
N GLN A 479 -12.57 -56.98 -27.41
CA GLN A 479 -13.68 -57.37 -26.52
C GLN A 479 -14.66 -56.21 -26.21
N ASP A 480 -15.94 -56.52 -26.37
CA ASP A 480 -17.15 -55.73 -26.07
C ASP A 480 -17.53 -55.75 -24.57
N SER A 481 -18.48 -54.99 -24.00
CA SER A 481 -19.38 -53.89 -24.44
C SER A 481 -19.81 -53.11 -23.15
N SER A 482 -20.06 -51.80 -23.12
CA SER A 482 -21.30 -51.10 -23.52
C SER A 482 -22.63 -51.64 -22.95
N SER A 483 -23.32 -50.89 -22.04
CA SER A 483 -24.52 -50.09 -22.41
C SER A 483 -25.46 -49.58 -21.28
N LYS A 484 -25.94 -48.33 -21.47
CA LYS A 484 -27.32 -47.80 -21.31
C LYS A 484 -28.18 -48.04 -20.03
N LYS A 485 -28.36 -46.94 -19.27
CA LYS A 485 -29.61 -46.37 -18.69
C LYS A 485 -30.88 -47.28 -18.55
N LYS A 486 -31.47 -47.31 -17.34
CA LYS A 486 -32.93 -47.37 -17.12
C LYS A 486 -33.36 -46.64 -15.81
N LYS A 487 -34.67 -46.37 -15.64
CA LYS A 487 -35.29 -45.66 -14.49
C LYS A 487 -36.15 -46.61 -13.65
N LYS A 488 -36.21 -46.41 -12.31
CA LYS A 488 -37.42 -46.10 -11.48
C LYS A 488 -37.36 -46.63 -10.03
N HIS A 489 -37.89 -45.81 -9.12
CA HIS A 489 -38.62 -46.11 -7.86
C HIS A 489 -37.96 -46.94 -6.72
N GLY A 490 -38.05 -46.43 -5.48
CA GLY A 490 -38.43 -47.28 -4.33
C GLY A 490 -37.88 -46.98 -2.91
N ILE A 491 -38.45 -46.00 -2.20
CA ILE A 491 -38.85 -46.01 -0.75
C ILE A 491 -37.84 -46.46 0.35
N GLY A 492 -37.74 -45.67 1.45
CA GLY A 492 -37.04 -46.00 2.72
C GLY A 492 -36.04 -44.90 3.10
N LYS A 493 -36.26 -43.92 4.00
CA LYS A 493 -36.78 -43.81 5.40
C LYS A 493 -35.86 -44.41 6.49
N LEU A 494 -35.59 -43.57 7.52
CA LEU A 494 -34.93 -43.85 8.83
C LEU A 494 -33.43 -44.17 8.74
N ASN A 495 -32.56 -43.76 9.67
CA ASN A 495 -32.61 -42.69 10.70
C ASN A 495 -31.14 -42.27 11.03
N PRO A 496 -30.86 -41.17 11.77
CA PRO A 496 -29.50 -40.67 11.97
C PRO A 496 -28.77 -41.32 13.16
N PHE A 497 -27.44 -41.27 13.09
CA PHE A 497 -26.50 -41.05 14.19
C PHE A 497 -25.57 -39.90 13.77
#